data_AF-A0A9Q3DZJ9-F1
#
_entry.id   AF-A0A9Q3DZJ9-F1
#
_cell.length_a   1.000
_cell.length_b   1.000
_cell.length_c   1.000
_cell.angle_alpha   90.00
_cell.angle_beta   90.00
_cell.angle_gamma   90.00
#
_symmetry.space_group_name_H-M   'P 1'
#
loop_
_entity.id
_entity.type
_entity.pdbx_description
1 polymer ?
#
loop_
_entity_poly.entity_id
_entity_poly.type
_entity_poly.pdbx_seq_one_letter_code
_entity_poly.pdbx_strand_id
1 'polypeptide(L)'
;MTYSEKETLKQLPEISSWPKFSGIGEYDDKELIDYIDRLFIEIPRIPYYWITTRLNTAFKGHASIWYTEMKEIHGRRSWPWWKGQKIQKYRNDTWLWQKILSFGNDRYTVEKDPYDWCLRRAKRLIAIDPHITAEMGNHKLLTKVPGDMKHLVKCRFSKEFTWMKYQLLFKN
;
A
#
# COMPACT_ATOMS: atom_id res chain seq x y z
N MET A 1 -17.18 -15.98 -25.39
CA MET A 1 -16.00 -15.30 -25.97
C MET A 1 -14.75 -15.79 -25.26
N THR A 2 -13.93 -16.59 -25.94
CA THR A 2 -12.56 -16.90 -25.51
C THR A 2 -11.67 -15.71 -25.89
N TYR A 3 -11.35 -14.85 -24.91
CA TYR A 3 -10.33 -13.82 -25.08
C TYR A 3 -9.04 -14.47 -25.56
N SER A 4 -8.45 -13.94 -26.64
CA SER A 4 -7.14 -14.39 -27.11
C SER A 4 -6.07 -13.89 -26.14
N GLU A 5 -5.03 -14.69 -25.87
CA GLU A 5 -3.89 -14.25 -25.04
C GLU A 5 -3.28 -12.93 -25.55
N LYS A 6 -3.32 -12.68 -26.87
CA LYS A 6 -2.83 -11.42 -27.44
C LYS A 6 -3.66 -10.20 -27.02
N GLU A 7 -4.97 -10.37 -26.78
CA GLU A 7 -5.87 -9.31 -26.35
C GLU A 7 -5.69 -9.01 -24.86
N THR A 8 -5.53 -10.03 -24.04
CA THR A 8 -5.22 -9.87 -22.60
C THR A 8 -3.88 -9.17 -22.39
N LEU A 9 -2.86 -9.49 -23.21
CA LEU A 9 -1.54 -8.87 -23.11
C LEU A 9 -1.58 -7.36 -23.43
N LYS A 10 -2.43 -6.94 -24.38
CA LYS A 10 -2.62 -5.53 -24.74
C LYS A 10 -3.28 -4.70 -23.65
N GLN A 11 -4.06 -5.33 -22.77
CA GLN A 11 -4.70 -4.64 -21.65
C GLN A 11 -3.75 -4.38 -20.48
N LEU A 12 -2.62 -5.09 -20.42
CA LEU A 12 -1.65 -4.88 -19.36
C LEU A 12 -0.96 -3.52 -19.53
N PRO A 13 -0.92 -2.68 -18.48
CA PRO A 13 -0.21 -1.41 -18.52
C PRO A 13 1.26 -1.59 -18.86
N GLU A 14 1.87 -0.55 -19.43
CA GLU A 14 3.29 -0.54 -19.75
C GLU A 14 4.16 -0.79 -18.51
N ILE A 15 5.26 -1.51 -18.69
CA ILE A 15 6.15 -1.90 -17.58
C ILE A 15 6.77 -0.67 -16.87
N SER A 16 6.94 0.43 -17.61
CA SER A 16 7.39 1.73 -17.12
C SER A 16 6.46 2.32 -16.06
N SER A 17 5.14 2.11 -16.19
CA SER A 17 4.12 2.68 -15.29
C SER A 17 3.98 1.94 -13.97
N TRP A 18 4.66 0.80 -13.81
CA TRP A 18 4.51 -0.04 -12.63
C TRP A 18 5.21 0.61 -11.42
N PRO A 19 4.58 0.62 -10.24
CA PRO A 19 5.19 1.10 -9.01
C PRO A 19 6.55 0.43 -8.77
N LYS A 20 7.50 1.22 -8.26
CA LYS A 20 8.84 0.72 -7.95
C LYS A 20 8.93 0.34 -6.48
N PHE A 21 9.57 -0.80 -6.20
CA PHE A 21 9.76 -1.32 -4.86
C PHE A 21 11.24 -1.46 -4.56
N SER A 22 11.72 -0.71 -3.57
CA SER A 22 13.11 -0.69 -3.13
C SER A 22 13.36 -1.53 -1.87
N GLY A 23 12.31 -1.78 -1.08
CA GLY A 23 12.40 -2.42 0.23
C GLY A 23 12.75 -1.48 1.38
N ILE A 24 12.96 -0.19 1.09
CA ILE A 24 13.32 0.85 2.08
C ILE A 24 12.22 1.93 2.18
N GLY A 25 11.38 2.08 1.16
CA GLY A 25 10.30 3.09 1.14
C GLY A 25 9.23 2.84 2.22
N GLU A 26 8.57 3.91 2.67
CA GLU A 26 7.58 3.79 3.75
C GLU A 26 6.34 2.96 3.33
N TYR A 27 6.01 2.90 2.03
CA TYR A 27 4.83 2.18 1.49
C TYR A 27 5.03 1.62 0.08
N ASP A 28 6.26 1.62 -0.43
CA ASP A 28 6.55 1.11 -1.79
C ASP A 28 6.14 -0.36 -1.94
N ASP A 29 6.12 -1.09 -0.83
CA ASP A 29 5.67 -2.47 -0.76
C ASP A 29 4.15 -2.59 -0.98
N LYS A 30 3.34 -1.78 -0.28
CA LYS A 30 1.87 -1.81 -0.35
C LYS A 30 1.40 -1.31 -1.72
N GLU A 31 1.99 -0.24 -2.22
CA GLU A 31 1.65 0.32 -3.54
C GLU A 31 1.84 -0.70 -4.66
N LEU A 32 2.97 -1.43 -4.66
CA LEU A 32 3.20 -2.48 -5.64
C LEU A 32 2.22 -3.65 -5.50
N ILE A 33 1.92 -4.07 -4.27
CA ILE A 33 0.98 -5.18 -4.02
C ILE A 33 -0.42 -4.81 -4.49
N ASP A 34 -0.94 -3.67 -4.02
CA ASP A 34 -2.29 -3.22 -4.33
C ASP A 34 -2.45 -2.97 -5.84
N TYR A 35 -1.41 -2.45 -6.51
CA TYR A 35 -1.39 -2.29 -7.96
C TYR A 35 -1.51 -3.64 -8.69
N ILE A 36 -0.71 -4.64 -8.33
CA ILE A 36 -0.74 -5.95 -9.00
C ILE A 36 -2.06 -6.68 -8.70
N ASP A 37 -2.55 -6.62 -7.47
CA ASP A 37 -3.82 -7.23 -7.10
C ASP A 37 -4.98 -6.62 -7.89
N ARG A 38 -4.99 -5.30 -8.11
CA ARG A 38 -5.96 -4.63 -9.00
C ARG A 38 -5.88 -5.13 -10.44
N LEU A 39 -4.69 -5.36 -10.99
CA LEU A 39 -4.57 -5.93 -12.34
C LEU A 39 -5.30 -7.27 -12.45
N PHE A 40 -5.17 -8.15 -11.46
CA PHE A 40 -5.87 -9.44 -11.45
C PHE A 40 -7.39 -9.32 -11.31
N ILE A 41 -7.89 -8.22 -10.72
CA ILE A 41 -9.32 -7.92 -10.61
C ILE A 41 -9.84 -7.36 -11.94
N GLU A 42 -9.12 -6.39 -12.52
CA GLU A 42 -9.57 -5.61 -13.69
C GLU A 42 -9.41 -6.36 -15.00
N ILE A 43 -8.39 -7.21 -15.13
CA ILE A 43 -8.06 -7.91 -16.36
C ILE A 43 -8.28 -9.41 -16.13
N PRO A 44 -9.36 -9.98 -16.69
CA PRO A 44 -9.68 -11.39 -16.52
C PRO A 44 -8.58 -12.29 -17.10
N ARG A 45 -8.29 -13.39 -16.39
CA ARG A 45 -7.43 -14.49 -16.86
C ARG A 45 -5.97 -14.10 -17.14
N ILE A 46 -5.42 -13.09 -16.45
CA ILE A 46 -3.97 -12.84 -16.53
C ILE A 46 -3.19 -14.08 -16.06
N PRO A 47 -2.29 -14.63 -16.89
CA PRO A 47 -1.35 -15.65 -16.43
C PRO A 47 -0.35 -15.07 -15.44
N TYR A 48 -0.11 -15.76 -14.32
CA TYR A 48 0.85 -15.30 -13.30
C TYR A 48 2.24 -14.98 -13.86
N TYR A 49 2.69 -15.71 -14.88
CA TYR A 49 4.02 -15.53 -15.46
C TYR A 49 4.19 -14.17 -16.17
N TRP A 50 3.11 -13.55 -16.66
CA TRP A 50 3.18 -12.19 -17.23
C TRP A 50 3.44 -11.13 -16.17
N ILE A 51 2.93 -11.33 -14.96
CA ILE A 51 3.20 -10.43 -13.83
C ILE A 51 4.61 -10.70 -13.30
N THR A 52 4.96 -11.96 -13.05
CA THR A 52 6.24 -12.28 -12.40
C THR A 52 7.45 -12.00 -13.27
N THR A 53 7.36 -12.07 -14.59
CA THR A 53 8.44 -11.63 -15.49
C THR A 53 8.70 -10.13 -15.41
N ARG A 54 7.65 -9.32 -15.18
CA ARG A 54 7.73 -7.86 -15.06
C ARG A 54 8.26 -7.39 -13.71
N LEU A 55 8.18 -8.22 -12.66
CA LEU A 55 8.70 -7.88 -11.32
C LEU A 55 10.17 -7.50 -11.32
N ASN A 56 10.99 -8.10 -12.19
CA ASN A 56 12.41 -7.74 -12.39
C ASN A 56 12.62 -6.21 -12.59
N THR A 57 11.65 -5.53 -13.19
CA THR A 57 11.73 -4.09 -13.49
C THR A 57 11.06 -3.20 -12.44
N ALA A 58 10.17 -3.78 -11.64
CA ALA A 58 9.48 -3.11 -10.54
C ALA A 58 10.38 -3.06 -9.30
N PHE A 59 11.13 -4.13 -9.05
CA PHE A 59 12.07 -4.20 -7.94
C PHE A 59 13.33 -3.36 -8.25
N LYS A 60 13.83 -2.64 -7.24
CA LYS A 60 14.98 -1.73 -7.33
C LYS A 60 15.89 -1.91 -6.11
N GLY A 61 17.16 -1.51 -6.24
CA GLY A 61 18.14 -1.58 -5.15
C GLY A 61 18.22 -2.97 -4.51
N HIS A 62 18.24 -3.00 -3.18
CA HIS A 62 18.32 -4.26 -2.40
C HIS A 62 17.18 -5.23 -2.69
N ALA A 63 15.98 -4.73 -3.00
CA ALA A 63 14.86 -5.59 -3.35
C ALA A 63 15.07 -6.32 -4.69
N SER A 64 15.75 -5.69 -5.65
CA SER A 64 16.08 -6.34 -6.93
C SER A 64 17.05 -7.51 -6.75
N ILE A 65 18.03 -7.36 -5.87
CA ILE A 65 19.01 -8.42 -5.56
C ILE A 65 18.28 -9.61 -4.92
N TRP A 66 17.53 -9.36 -3.85
CA TRP A 66 16.71 -10.37 -3.18
C TRP A 66 15.77 -11.10 -4.14
N TYR A 67 15.08 -10.37 -5.02
CA TYR A 67 14.16 -10.96 -5.97
C TYR A 67 14.86 -11.92 -6.95
N THR A 68 16.05 -11.53 -7.41
CA THR A 68 16.85 -12.33 -8.35
C THR A 68 17.32 -13.63 -7.69
N GLU A 69 17.91 -13.55 -6.49
CA GLU A 69 18.36 -14.72 -5.71
C GLU A 69 17.20 -15.69 -5.43
N MET A 70 16.06 -15.16 -4.96
CA MET A 70 14.86 -15.98 -4.69
C MET A 70 14.34 -16.67 -5.94
N LYS A 71 14.44 -16.01 -7.11
CA LYS A 71 13.97 -16.56 -8.38
C LYS A 71 14.91 -17.64 -8.91
N GLU A 72 16.21 -17.52 -8.68
CA GLU A 72 17.20 -18.57 -9.00
C GLU A 72 16.95 -19.82 -8.15
N ILE A 73 16.71 -19.66 -6.84
CA ILE A 73 16.49 -20.78 -5.92
C ILE A 73 15.15 -21.47 -6.17
N HIS A 74 14.06 -20.70 -6.31
CA HIS A 74 12.70 -21.25 -6.32
C HIS A 74 12.07 -21.35 -7.70
N GLY A 75 12.72 -20.81 -8.73
CA GLY A 75 12.26 -20.83 -10.12
C GLY A 75 10.99 -20.01 -10.36
N ARG A 76 10.15 -20.50 -11.29
CA ARG A 76 8.87 -19.86 -11.63
C ARG A 76 7.83 -20.15 -10.54
N ARG A 77 7.30 -19.09 -9.95
CA ARG A 77 6.24 -19.14 -8.92
C ARG A 77 5.10 -18.20 -9.25
N SER A 78 3.94 -18.44 -8.64
CA SER A 78 2.73 -17.63 -8.81
C SER A 78 2.83 -16.30 -8.06
N TRP A 79 2.00 -15.32 -8.42
CA TRP A 79 1.96 -14.04 -7.70
C TRP A 79 1.62 -14.19 -6.20
N PRO A 80 0.62 -15.00 -5.78
CA PRO A 80 0.33 -15.20 -4.35
C PRO A 80 1.54 -15.66 -3.54
N TRP A 81 2.36 -16.55 -4.12
CA TRP A 81 3.60 -17.00 -3.48
C TRP A 81 4.60 -15.85 -3.32
N TRP A 82 4.84 -15.07 -4.38
CA TRP A 82 5.74 -13.91 -4.34
C TRP A 82 5.26 -12.83 -3.36
N LYS A 83 3.95 -12.57 -3.32
CA LYS A 83 3.32 -11.67 -2.35
C LYS A 83 3.61 -12.14 -0.93
N GLY A 84 3.45 -13.42 -0.64
CA GLY A 84 3.77 -14.02 0.66
C GLY A 84 5.23 -13.87 1.05
N GLN A 85 6.17 -14.20 0.15
CA GLN A 85 7.61 -14.07 0.39
C GLN A 85 8.04 -12.62 0.64
N LYS A 86 7.48 -11.68 -0.14
CA LYS A 86 7.76 -10.25 0.04
C LYS A 86 7.23 -9.75 1.39
N ILE A 87 6.02 -10.13 1.78
CA ILE A 87 5.46 -9.79 3.10
C ILE A 87 6.37 -10.36 4.21
N GLN A 88 6.75 -11.63 4.12
CA GLN A 88 7.61 -12.27 5.11
C GLN A 88 8.98 -11.58 5.25
N LYS A 89 9.58 -11.18 4.12
CA LYS A 89 10.91 -10.53 4.12
C LYS A 89 10.87 -9.10 4.64
N TYR A 90 9.90 -8.31 4.18
CA TYR A 90 9.91 -6.84 4.36
C TYR A 90 8.91 -6.31 5.38
N ARG A 91 7.91 -7.09 5.78
CA ARG A 91 6.97 -6.76 6.88
C ARG A 91 7.28 -7.57 8.13
N ASN A 92 8.54 -7.55 8.54
CA ASN A 92 8.98 -8.18 9.78
C ASN A 92 8.68 -7.30 11.01
N ASP A 93 8.97 -7.83 12.20
CA ASP A 93 8.72 -7.11 13.46
C ASP A 93 9.44 -5.77 13.52
N THR A 94 10.68 -5.67 13.03
CA THR A 94 11.43 -4.42 12.98
C THR A 94 10.70 -3.36 12.15
N TRP A 95 10.17 -3.73 10.99
CA TRP A 95 9.36 -2.85 10.15
C TRP A 95 8.09 -2.42 10.88
N LEU A 96 7.39 -3.35 11.54
CA LEU A 96 6.18 -3.04 12.31
C LEU A 96 6.46 -2.04 13.43
N TRP A 97 7.53 -2.28 14.20
CA TRP A 97 8.00 -1.36 15.24
C TRP A 97 8.30 0.04 14.69
N GLN A 98 8.97 0.13 13.53
CA GLN A 98 9.21 1.42 12.86
C GLN A 98 7.92 2.14 12.48
N LYS A 99 6.87 1.41 12.02
CA LYS A 99 5.55 2.01 11.75
C LYS A 99 4.88 2.50 13.02
N ILE A 100 4.92 1.72 14.10
CA ILE A 100 4.37 2.11 15.41
C ILE A 100 5.03 3.39 15.91
N LEU A 101 6.36 3.46 15.86
CA LEU A 101 7.12 4.67 16.24
C LEU A 101 6.77 5.87 15.35
N SER A 102 6.73 5.67 14.03
CA SER A 102 6.38 6.72 13.07
C SER A 102 4.94 7.22 13.28
N PHE A 103 4.01 6.34 13.63
CA PHE A 103 2.64 6.70 13.97
C PHE A 103 2.56 7.44 15.31
N GLY A 104 3.32 7.00 16.32
CA GLY A 104 3.36 7.63 17.64
C GLY A 104 3.94 9.05 17.62
N ASN A 105 4.98 9.26 16.82
CA ASN A 105 5.74 10.51 16.76
C ASN A 105 5.14 11.56 15.82
N ASP A 106 4.26 11.17 14.89
CA ASP A 106 3.67 12.09 13.92
C ASP A 106 2.55 12.95 14.54
N ARG A 107 2.92 14.02 15.24
CA ARG A 107 1.99 15.02 15.79
C ARG A 107 1.51 15.98 14.70
N TYR A 108 0.26 16.41 14.80
CA TYR A 108 -0.27 17.46 13.91
C TYR A 108 0.36 18.80 14.28
N THR A 109 0.68 19.60 13.27
CA THR A 109 1.15 20.99 13.42
C THR A 109 0.44 21.84 12.38
N VAL A 110 0.27 23.14 12.64
CA VAL A 110 -0.56 24.04 11.81
C VAL A 110 -0.01 24.26 10.39
N GLU A 111 1.28 23.99 10.19
CA GLU A 111 1.95 24.09 8.90
C GLU A 111 1.63 22.91 7.98
N LYS A 112 1.11 21.81 8.52
CA LYS A 112 0.74 20.62 7.75
C LYS A 112 -0.68 20.76 7.21
N ASP A 113 -0.86 20.36 5.95
CA ASP A 113 -2.21 20.15 5.44
C ASP A 113 -2.91 19.03 6.26
N PRO A 114 -4.10 19.28 6.82
CA PRO A 114 -4.81 18.30 7.65
C PRO A 114 -5.17 17.02 6.90
N TYR A 115 -5.51 17.13 5.61
CA TYR A 115 -5.90 15.99 4.80
C TYR A 115 -4.70 15.07 4.56
N ASP A 116 -3.57 15.63 4.10
CA ASP A 116 -2.35 14.87 3.84
C ASP A 116 -1.81 14.23 5.12
N TRP A 117 -1.86 14.95 6.24
CA TRP A 117 -1.43 14.44 7.53
C TRP A 117 -2.29 13.25 7.99
N CYS A 118 -3.62 13.39 7.90
CA CYS A 118 -4.55 12.31 8.24
C CYS A 118 -4.38 11.10 7.30
N LEU A 119 -4.25 11.32 5.99
CA LEU A 119 -4.06 10.26 5.00
C LEU A 119 -2.80 9.46 5.29
N ARG A 120 -1.67 10.14 5.56
CA ARG A 120 -0.41 9.46 5.93
C ARG A 120 -0.54 8.67 7.23
N ARG A 121 -1.18 9.23 8.26
CA ARG A 121 -1.42 8.50 9.52
C ARG A 121 -2.37 7.32 9.34
N ALA A 122 -3.37 7.42 8.46
CA ALA A 122 -4.28 6.32 8.15
C ALA A 122 -3.53 5.16 7.49
N LYS A 123 -2.64 5.46 6.53
CA LYS A 123 -1.75 4.45 5.90
C LYS A 123 -0.88 3.73 6.94
N ARG A 124 -0.27 4.45 7.89
CA ARG A 124 0.49 3.85 9.01
C ARG A 124 -0.39 2.95 9.86
N LEU A 125 -1.60 3.40 10.18
CA LEU A 125 -2.48 2.70 11.08
C LEU A 125 -3.00 1.39 10.47
N ILE A 126 -3.35 1.38 9.19
CA ILE A 126 -3.75 0.17 8.45
C ILE A 126 -2.57 -0.80 8.31
N ALA A 127 -1.34 -0.27 8.17
CA ALA A 127 -0.14 -1.10 8.17
C ALA A 127 0.12 -1.79 9.53
N ILE A 128 -0.21 -1.11 10.64
CA ILE A 128 -0.05 -1.64 12.01
C ILE A 128 -1.19 -2.59 12.39
N ASP A 129 -2.43 -2.22 12.03
CA ASP A 129 -3.66 -2.90 12.42
C ASP A 129 -4.58 -3.01 11.19
N PRO A 130 -4.37 -4.03 10.33
CA PRO A 130 -5.10 -4.18 9.07
C PRO A 130 -6.61 -4.41 9.25
N HIS A 131 -7.05 -4.79 10.45
CA HIS A 131 -8.44 -5.09 10.77
C HIS A 131 -9.12 -3.97 11.57
N ILE A 132 -8.47 -2.81 11.67
CA ILE A 132 -9.01 -1.68 12.40
C ILE A 132 -10.35 -1.21 11.81
N THR A 133 -11.34 -1.01 12.67
CA THR A 133 -12.63 -0.45 12.24
C THR A 133 -12.47 1.03 11.90
N ALA A 134 -13.31 1.54 11.00
CA ALA A 134 -13.30 2.96 10.64
C ALA A 134 -13.48 3.87 11.87
N GLU A 135 -14.34 3.48 12.82
CA GLU A 135 -14.56 4.21 14.08
C GLU A 135 -13.29 4.27 14.94
N MET A 136 -12.66 3.10 15.19
CA MET A 136 -11.43 3.01 15.97
C MET A 136 -10.27 3.72 15.27
N GLY A 137 -10.19 3.61 13.94
CA GLY A 137 -9.23 4.30 13.09
C GLY A 137 -9.34 5.81 13.26
N ASN A 138 -10.55 6.36 13.12
CA ASN A 138 -10.83 7.78 13.29
C ASN A 138 -10.46 8.27 14.70
N HIS A 139 -10.82 7.50 15.74
CA HIS A 139 -10.44 7.85 17.10
C HIS A 139 -8.91 7.92 17.25
N LYS A 140 -8.18 6.89 16.80
CA LYS A 140 -6.71 6.82 16.86
C LYS A 140 -6.04 7.93 16.04
N LEU A 141 -6.59 8.34 14.90
CA LEU A 141 -6.06 9.45 14.10
C LEU A 141 -6.07 10.77 14.88
N LEU A 142 -7.15 11.05 15.63
CA LEU A 142 -7.34 12.31 16.35
C LEU A 142 -6.60 12.40 17.70
N THR A 143 -6.02 11.29 18.19
CA THR A 143 -5.29 11.26 19.48
C THR A 143 -4.05 12.17 19.51
N LYS A 144 -3.47 12.51 18.36
CA LYS A 144 -2.25 13.33 18.23
C LYS A 144 -2.51 14.74 17.67
N VAL A 145 -3.78 15.15 17.63
CA VAL A 145 -4.17 16.53 17.35
C VAL A 145 -4.28 17.29 18.67
N PRO A 146 -3.62 18.45 18.82
CA PRO A 146 -3.80 19.33 19.99
C PRO A 146 -5.28 19.61 20.25
N GLY A 147 -5.70 19.63 21.52
CA GLY A 147 -7.12 19.68 21.90
C GLY A 147 -7.87 20.91 21.35
N ASP A 148 -7.19 22.04 21.36
CA ASP A 148 -7.56 23.32 20.76
C ASP A 148 -7.68 23.26 19.23
N MET A 149 -6.96 22.36 18.56
CA MET A 149 -6.96 22.22 17.09
C MET A 149 -7.88 21.11 16.57
N LYS A 150 -8.44 20.27 17.46
CA LYS A 150 -9.34 19.18 17.07
C LYS A 150 -10.54 19.67 16.26
N HIS A 151 -11.08 20.83 16.61
CA HIS A 151 -12.22 21.43 15.91
C HIS A 151 -11.82 21.90 14.50
N LEU A 152 -10.64 22.50 14.31
CA LEU A 152 -10.13 22.94 13.00
C LEU A 152 -9.95 21.76 12.05
N VAL A 153 -9.34 20.69 12.54
CA VAL A 153 -9.18 19.44 11.80
C VAL A 153 -10.56 18.92 11.42
N LYS A 154 -11.47 18.70 12.39
CA LYS A 154 -12.84 18.23 12.12
C LYS A 154 -13.66 19.10 11.17
N CYS A 155 -13.57 20.43 11.27
CA CYS A 155 -14.35 21.36 10.45
C CYS A 155 -13.85 21.50 9.01
N ARG A 156 -12.53 21.42 8.78
CA ARG A 156 -12.01 21.33 7.39
C ARG A 156 -12.46 20.04 6.71
N PHE A 157 -12.67 18.99 7.51
CA PHE A 157 -13.34 17.76 7.09
C PHE A 157 -14.87 17.82 7.17
N SER A 158 -15.53 18.97 7.34
CA SER A 158 -17.00 19.06 7.28
C SER A 158 -17.50 19.95 6.15
N LYS A 159 -16.65 20.81 5.58
CA LYS A 159 -17.05 21.76 4.52
C LYS A 159 -17.02 21.20 3.09
N GLU A 160 -16.37 20.04 2.87
CA GLU A 160 -16.38 19.32 1.58
C GLU A 160 -16.78 17.82 1.72
N PHE A 161 -17.21 17.40 2.90
CA PHE A 161 -17.00 16.03 3.35
C PHE A 161 -18.28 15.41 3.91
N THR A 162 -18.90 14.55 3.11
CA THR A 162 -19.81 13.53 3.64
C THR A 162 -18.99 12.40 4.28
N TRP A 163 -19.45 11.93 5.44
CA TRP A 163 -19.03 10.75 6.22
C TRP A 163 -18.53 9.54 5.41
N MET A 164 -18.94 9.42 4.14
CA MET A 164 -18.53 8.39 3.18
C MET A 164 -17.01 8.34 2.89
N LYS A 165 -16.25 9.45 2.94
CA LYS A 165 -14.79 9.42 2.69
C LYS A 165 -13.93 8.94 3.86
N TYR A 166 -14.38 9.12 5.10
CA TYR A 166 -13.71 8.51 6.26
C TYR A 166 -13.84 6.98 6.25
N GLN A 167 -14.97 6.48 5.76
CA GLN A 167 -15.11 5.06 5.48
C GLN A 167 -14.18 4.62 4.36
N LEU A 168 -13.91 5.46 3.35
CA LEU A 168 -12.97 5.13 2.27
C LEU A 168 -11.50 5.03 2.71
N LEU A 169 -11.08 5.72 3.78
CA LEU A 169 -9.72 5.59 4.30
C LEU A 169 -9.45 4.20 4.92
N PHE A 170 -10.48 3.56 5.46
CA PHE A 170 -10.39 2.26 6.15
C PHE A 170 -11.32 1.20 5.51
N LYS A 171 -11.69 1.38 4.23
CA LYS A 171 -12.46 0.36 3.50
C LYS A 171 -11.50 -0.73 3.02
N ASN A 172 -11.82 -1.96 3.39
CA ASN A 172 -11.23 -3.19 2.86
C ASN A 172 -11.35 -3.24 1.33
#